data_AF-F8QG38-F1
#
_entry.id   AF-F8QG38-F1
#
_cell.length_a   1.000
_cell.length_b   1.000
_cell.length_c   1.000
_cell.angle_alpha   90.00
_cell.angle_beta   90.00
_cell.angle_gamma   90.00
#
_symmetry.space_group_name_H-M   'P 1'
#
loop_
_entity.id
_entity.type
_entity.pdbx_description
1 polymer ?
#
loop_
_entity_poly.entity_id
_entity_poly.type
_entity_poly.pdbx_seq_one_letter_code
_entity_poly.pdbx_strand_id
1 'polypeptide(L)'
;DLFITSDLLEVQSADRTGWFPTRDIPSTDDVEIQTMYSHILEIEPSSMISELSQDVIYRILPPSIRSCIRAYTILRKWLTSKLVAPRLGLRLRQKRMDFCLRAIEIARLRHYNGPVVLGCADQPCVRSFVEAVVVSAVISVESRMHHRAWQNVAVVRGAQCDSLTSLLSRPTSQRRPGSEALVVDMSWLLERMLEIVSIPNAVTSSPEDNQNIINLDKRR
;
A
#
# COMPACT_ATOMS: atom_id res chain seq x y z
N ASP A 1 19.04 6.45 -3.87
CA ASP A 1 17.67 6.18 -4.37
C ASP A 1 16.59 6.82 -3.50
N LEU A 2 16.40 6.43 -2.24
CA LEU A 2 15.35 7.03 -1.39
C LEU A 2 15.45 8.55 -1.21
N PHE A 3 16.65 9.11 -1.04
CA PHE A 3 16.86 10.57 -1.02
C PHE A 3 16.45 11.24 -2.33
N ILE A 4 16.89 10.69 -3.47
CA ILE A 4 16.51 11.19 -4.81
C ILE A 4 15.00 11.15 -4.98
N THR A 5 14.35 10.06 -4.54
CA THR A 5 12.90 9.97 -4.55
C THR A 5 12.26 11.06 -3.69
N SER A 6 12.75 11.27 -2.46
CA SER A 6 12.26 12.35 -1.60
C SER A 6 12.34 13.73 -2.26
N ASP A 7 13.48 14.05 -2.90
CA ASP A 7 13.65 15.33 -3.61
C ASP A 7 12.65 15.48 -4.76
N LEU A 8 12.44 14.41 -5.55
CA LEU A 8 11.43 14.41 -6.62
C LEU A 8 10.02 14.62 -6.08
N LEU A 9 9.68 13.94 -4.98
CA LEU A 9 8.38 14.05 -4.33
C LEU A 9 8.16 15.45 -3.74
N GLU A 10 9.21 16.10 -3.25
CA GLU A 10 9.17 17.48 -2.76
C GLU A 10 8.89 18.47 -3.87
N VAL A 11 9.60 18.37 -5.00
CA VAL A 11 9.35 19.23 -6.16
C VAL A 11 7.95 18.96 -6.73
N GLN A 12 7.52 17.70 -6.82
CA GLN A 12 6.16 17.36 -7.25
C GLN A 12 5.10 18.00 -6.36
N SER A 13 5.32 18.03 -5.04
CA SER A 13 4.37 18.55 -4.06
C SER A 13 4.38 20.08 -3.96
N ALA A 14 5.43 20.74 -4.44
CA ALA A 14 5.46 22.20 -4.57
C ALA A 14 4.47 22.70 -5.63
N ASP A 15 4.16 21.85 -6.62
CA ASP A 15 3.13 22.10 -7.62
C ASP A 15 1.74 21.74 -7.04
N ARG A 16 0.87 22.76 -6.92
CA ARG A 16 -0.49 22.61 -6.39
C ARG A 16 -1.34 21.62 -7.18
N THR A 17 -1.02 21.43 -8.45
CA THR A 17 -1.71 20.51 -9.36
C THR A 17 -0.94 19.22 -9.62
N GLY A 18 0.28 19.09 -9.08
CA GLY A 18 1.19 17.99 -9.41
C GLY A 18 0.66 16.61 -9.05
N TRP A 19 -0.22 16.47 -8.06
CA TRP A 19 -0.77 15.17 -7.66
C TRP A 19 -2.10 14.80 -8.34
N PHE A 20 -2.65 15.70 -9.16
CA PHE A 20 -3.92 15.46 -9.82
C PHE A 20 -3.69 14.84 -11.21
N PRO A 21 -4.40 13.76 -11.56
CA PRO A 21 -4.34 13.23 -12.91
C PRO A 21 -4.91 14.27 -13.88
N THR A 22 -4.24 14.43 -15.03
CA THR A 22 -4.68 15.33 -16.11
C THR A 22 -5.91 14.80 -16.86
N ARG A 23 -6.27 13.53 -16.65
CA ARG A 23 -7.38 12.84 -17.31
C ARG A 23 -8.55 12.61 -16.37
N ASP A 24 -9.76 12.85 -16.86
CA ASP A 24 -10.99 12.52 -16.17
C ASP A 24 -11.09 11.00 -15.94
N ILE A 25 -11.32 10.61 -14.69
CA ILE A 25 -11.56 9.21 -14.32
C ILE A 25 -13.00 8.88 -14.75
N PRO A 26 -13.21 7.89 -15.63
CA PRO A 26 -14.57 7.51 -16.00
C PRO A 26 -15.31 7.02 -14.75
N SER A 27 -16.53 7.54 -14.53
CA SER A 27 -17.39 7.12 -13.42
C SER A 27 -17.89 5.70 -13.67
N THR A 28 -17.10 4.71 -13.25
CA THR A 28 -17.52 3.31 -13.23
C THR A 28 -17.83 2.90 -11.80
N ASP A 29 -18.94 2.18 -11.61
CA ASP A 29 -19.36 1.69 -10.28
C ASP A 29 -18.32 0.73 -9.64
N ASP A 30 -17.43 0.14 -10.44
CA ASP A 30 -16.32 -0.70 -9.99
C ASP A 30 -15.04 0.13 -9.78
N VAL A 31 -14.98 0.91 -8.71
CA VAL A 31 -13.78 1.68 -8.35
C VAL A 31 -12.71 0.73 -7.79
N GLU A 32 -11.58 0.60 -8.49
CA GLU A 32 -10.39 -0.07 -7.94
C GLU A 32 -9.85 0.72 -6.74
N ILE A 33 -9.42 -0.01 -5.70
CA ILE A 33 -8.78 0.61 -4.54
C ILE A 33 -7.44 1.17 -4.99
N GLN A 34 -7.35 2.50 -5.04
CA GLN A 34 -6.14 3.21 -5.40
C GLN A 34 -5.07 3.03 -4.31
N THR A 35 -3.83 2.83 -4.75
CA THR A 35 -2.65 2.72 -3.88
C THR A 35 -1.58 3.67 -4.40
N MET A 36 -0.56 3.97 -3.60
CA MET A 36 0.57 4.78 -4.09
C MET A 36 1.22 4.14 -5.33
N TYR A 37 1.25 2.80 -5.39
CA TYR A 37 1.74 2.06 -6.55
C TYR A 37 0.97 2.37 -7.84
N SER A 38 -0.37 2.43 -7.80
CA SER A 38 -1.18 2.74 -8.98
C SER A 38 -1.16 4.22 -9.29
N HIS A 39 -1.21 5.08 -8.27
CA HIS A 39 -1.26 6.53 -8.43
C HIS A 39 0.01 7.09 -9.10
N ILE A 40 1.20 6.64 -8.69
CA ILE A 40 2.49 7.04 -9.29
C ILE A 40 2.62 6.61 -10.77
N LEU A 41 1.84 5.62 -11.21
CA LEU A 41 1.80 5.20 -12.62
C LEU A 41 0.86 6.07 -13.48
N GLU A 42 0.04 6.92 -12.86
CA GLU A 42 -0.99 7.72 -13.53
C GLU A 42 -0.65 9.21 -13.57
N ILE A 43 0.16 9.69 -12.63
CA ILE A 43 0.50 11.10 -12.49
C ILE A 43 1.63 11.52 -13.43
N GLU A 44 1.44 12.66 -14.08
CA GLU A 44 2.48 13.34 -14.87
C GLU A 44 3.48 14.07 -13.96
N PRO A 45 4.79 14.07 -14.26
CA PRO A 45 5.76 14.87 -13.53
C PRO A 45 5.41 16.36 -13.62
N SER A 46 5.55 17.09 -12.52
CA SER A 46 5.42 18.54 -12.53
C SER A 46 6.43 19.17 -13.49
N SER A 47 6.02 20.25 -14.16
CA SER A 47 6.93 21.08 -14.98
C SER A 47 8.09 21.66 -14.15
N MET A 48 7.96 21.70 -12.83
CA MET A 48 9.03 22.13 -11.92
C MET A 48 10.18 21.12 -11.81
N ILE A 49 9.98 19.86 -12.22
CA ILE A 49 11.03 18.82 -12.17
C ILE A 49 11.96 18.90 -13.39
N SER A 50 11.40 19.08 -14.59
CA SER A 50 12.17 19.17 -15.84
C SER A 50 11.29 19.68 -16.98
N GLU A 51 11.86 20.50 -17.88
CA GLU A 51 11.22 20.96 -19.12
C GLU A 51 11.00 19.83 -20.14
N LEU A 52 11.78 18.75 -20.04
CA LEU A 52 11.62 17.53 -20.85
C LEU A 52 10.79 16.50 -20.05
N SER A 53 9.53 16.82 -19.79
CA SER A 53 8.66 16.00 -18.95
C SER A 53 8.45 14.61 -19.57
N GLN A 54 8.78 13.56 -18.84
CA GLN A 54 8.39 12.19 -19.20
C GLN A 54 6.90 11.99 -18.95
N ASP A 55 6.27 11.01 -19.61
CA ASP A 55 4.82 10.80 -19.53
C ASP A 55 4.28 10.60 -18.09
N VAL A 56 5.06 10.00 -17.18
CA VAL A 56 4.60 9.70 -15.81
C VAL A 56 5.74 9.80 -14.80
N ILE A 57 5.42 10.21 -13.57
CA ILE A 57 6.36 10.34 -12.44
C ILE A 57 7.10 9.03 -12.16
N TYR A 58 6.44 7.88 -12.39
CA TYR A 58 7.10 6.57 -12.31
C TYR A 58 8.41 6.48 -13.10
N ARG A 59 8.50 7.09 -14.29
CA ARG A 59 9.67 6.88 -15.18
C ARG A 59 10.92 7.65 -14.73
N ILE A 60 10.74 8.75 -13.98
CA ILE A 60 11.84 9.55 -13.42
C ILE A 60 12.33 9.02 -12.06
N LEU A 61 11.62 8.07 -11.45
CA LEU A 61 12.06 7.45 -10.20
C LEU A 61 13.36 6.62 -10.37
N PRO A 62 14.19 6.52 -9.31
CA PRO A 62 15.37 5.66 -9.33
C PRO A 62 15.06 4.20 -9.70
N PRO A 63 15.98 3.47 -10.36
CA PRO A 63 15.73 2.12 -10.85
C PRO A 63 15.27 1.11 -9.78
N SER A 64 15.77 1.21 -8.54
CA SER A 64 15.36 0.31 -7.45
C SER A 64 13.89 0.51 -7.06
N ILE A 65 13.45 1.76 -6.94
CA ILE A 65 12.06 2.12 -6.61
C ILE A 65 11.11 1.68 -7.72
N ARG A 66 11.49 1.93 -8.98
CA ARG A 66 10.75 1.42 -10.15
C ARG A 66 10.64 -0.09 -10.12
N SER A 67 11.70 -0.79 -9.74
CA SER A 67 11.70 -2.25 -9.62
C SER A 67 10.76 -2.74 -8.53
N CYS A 68 10.68 -2.08 -7.37
CA CYS A 68 9.71 -2.38 -6.32
C CYS A 68 8.26 -2.20 -6.79
N ILE A 69 7.95 -1.08 -7.45
CA ILE A 69 6.62 -0.80 -8.00
C ILE A 69 6.24 -1.85 -9.06
N ARG A 70 7.16 -2.16 -9.97
CA ARG A 70 6.96 -3.19 -11.00
C ARG A 70 6.74 -4.57 -10.37
N ALA A 71 7.54 -4.94 -9.38
CA ALA A 71 7.41 -6.21 -8.67
C ALA A 71 6.04 -6.33 -8.00
N TYR A 72 5.57 -5.27 -7.33
CA TYR A 72 4.24 -5.23 -6.73
C TYR A 72 3.15 -5.49 -7.78
N THR A 73 3.18 -4.78 -8.91
CA THR A 73 2.17 -4.92 -9.97
C THR A 73 2.15 -6.33 -10.57
N ILE A 74 3.32 -6.93 -10.80
CA ILE A 74 3.44 -8.30 -11.31
C ILE A 74 2.89 -9.29 -10.29
N LEU A 75 3.29 -9.20 -9.03
CA LEU A 75 2.90 -10.14 -7.99
C LEU A 75 1.41 -10.03 -7.65
N ARG A 76 0.85 -8.81 -7.63
CA ARG A 76 -0.59 -8.57 -7.47
C ARG A 76 -1.38 -9.28 -8.57
N LYS A 77 -1.06 -9.00 -9.84
CA LYS A 77 -1.73 -9.63 -11.00
C LYS A 77 -1.59 -11.15 -10.98
N TRP A 78 -0.39 -11.64 -10.67
CA TRP A 78 -0.15 -13.07 -10.54
C TRP A 78 -1.02 -13.69 -9.43
N LEU A 79 -1.04 -13.10 -8.23
CA LEU A 79 -1.78 -13.66 -7.11
C LEU A 79 -3.30 -13.60 -7.34
N THR A 80 -3.82 -12.49 -7.87
CA THR A 80 -5.22 -12.40 -8.30
C THR A 80 -5.55 -13.51 -9.29
N SER A 81 -4.70 -13.74 -10.31
CA SER A 81 -4.91 -14.84 -11.28
C SER A 81 -4.98 -16.23 -10.63
N LYS A 82 -4.28 -16.44 -9.50
CA LYS A 82 -4.33 -17.70 -8.73
C LYS A 82 -5.60 -17.83 -7.91
N LEU A 83 -6.19 -16.73 -7.44
CA LEU A 83 -7.46 -16.73 -6.72
C LEU A 83 -8.66 -16.93 -7.66
N VAL A 84 -8.61 -16.33 -8.84
CA VAL A 84 -9.75 -16.26 -9.77
C VAL A 84 -9.65 -17.23 -10.95
N ALA A 85 -8.65 -18.13 -10.94
CA ALA A 85 -8.39 -19.08 -12.00
C ALA A 85 -9.69 -19.74 -12.52
N PRO A 86 -9.94 -19.72 -13.84
CA PRO A 86 -11.10 -20.41 -14.42
C PRO A 86 -11.11 -21.88 -14.05
N ARG A 87 -12.30 -22.47 -13.89
CA ARG A 87 -12.51 -23.88 -13.53
C ARG A 87 -11.93 -24.30 -12.18
N LEU A 88 -11.47 -23.36 -11.35
CA LEU A 88 -11.09 -23.65 -9.98
C LEU A 88 -12.34 -24.04 -9.18
N GLY A 89 -12.36 -25.27 -8.67
CA GLY A 89 -13.46 -25.77 -7.84
C GLY A 89 -13.61 -24.97 -6.55
N LEU A 90 -14.85 -24.88 -6.03
CA LEU A 90 -15.19 -24.06 -4.86
C LEU A 90 -14.31 -24.35 -3.64
N ARG A 91 -14.11 -25.63 -3.30
CA ARG A 91 -13.28 -26.06 -2.15
C ARG A 91 -11.82 -25.64 -2.31
N LEU A 92 -11.26 -25.79 -3.51
CA LEU A 92 -9.87 -25.41 -3.75
C LEU A 92 -9.69 -23.89 -3.74
N ARG A 93 -10.67 -23.14 -4.26
CA ARG A 93 -10.70 -21.67 -4.18
C ARG A 93 -10.74 -21.21 -2.72
N GLN A 94 -11.63 -21.77 -1.92
CA GLN A 94 -11.73 -21.51 -0.47
C GLN A 94 -10.38 -21.75 0.22
N LYS A 95 -9.70 -22.87 -0.07
CA LYS A 95 -8.38 -23.17 0.49
C LYS A 95 -7.32 -22.13 0.11
N ARG A 96 -7.31 -21.64 -1.14
CA ARG A 96 -6.36 -20.59 -1.57
C ARG A 96 -6.64 -19.24 -0.92
N MET A 97 -7.92 -18.89 -0.79
CA MET A 97 -8.35 -17.67 -0.10
C MET A 97 -7.97 -17.69 1.39
N ASP A 98 -8.28 -18.78 2.08
CA ASP A 98 -7.87 -18.99 3.47
C ASP A 98 -6.34 -18.96 3.63
N PHE A 99 -5.60 -19.53 2.69
CA PHE A 99 -4.14 -19.47 2.67
C PHE A 99 -3.62 -18.04 2.56
N CYS A 100 -4.26 -17.18 1.76
CA CYS A 100 -3.89 -15.77 1.66
C CYS A 100 -4.15 -15.02 2.98
N LEU A 101 -5.27 -15.30 3.66
CA LEU A 101 -5.53 -14.72 4.98
C LEU A 101 -4.46 -15.13 6.00
N ARG A 102 -4.04 -16.40 6.02
CA ARG A 102 -2.91 -16.86 6.85
C ARG A 102 -1.61 -16.15 6.50
N ALA A 103 -1.33 -15.91 5.22
CA ALA A 103 -0.15 -15.17 4.81
C ALA A 103 -0.16 -13.72 5.34
N ILE A 104 -1.32 -13.06 5.34
CA ILE A 104 -1.50 -11.73 5.95
C ILE A 104 -1.24 -11.80 7.46
N GLU A 105 -1.83 -12.76 8.16
CA GLU A 105 -1.62 -12.95 9.60
C GLU A 105 -0.13 -13.13 9.93
N ILE A 106 0.58 -13.97 9.19
CA ILE A 106 2.01 -14.22 9.39
C ILE A 106 2.82 -12.95 9.13
N ALA A 107 2.50 -12.20 8.07
CA ALA A 107 3.20 -10.98 7.72
C ALA A 107 3.10 -9.92 8.83
N ARG A 108 1.90 -9.77 9.41
CA ARG A 108 1.64 -8.89 10.54
C ARG A 108 2.33 -9.35 11.83
N LEU A 109 2.23 -10.65 12.15
CA LEU A 109 2.89 -11.23 13.33
C LEU A 109 4.43 -11.09 13.31
N ARG A 110 5.04 -10.97 12.12
CA ARG A 110 6.48 -10.73 11.95
C ARG A 110 6.91 -9.28 12.19
N HIS A 111 6.01 -8.31 11.98
CA HIS A 111 6.28 -6.89 12.24
C HIS A 111 5.82 -6.43 13.62
N TYR A 112 5.01 -7.26 14.29
CA TYR A 112 4.49 -6.93 15.60
C TYR A 112 5.53 -7.19 16.70
N ASN A 113 5.91 -6.12 17.41
CA ASN A 113 6.90 -6.14 18.48
C ASN A 113 6.31 -6.17 19.90
N GLY A 114 4.99 -6.11 20.05
CA GLY A 114 4.32 -6.08 21.36
C GLY A 114 3.86 -7.45 21.88
N PRO A 115 3.19 -7.48 23.05
CA PRO A 115 2.54 -8.67 23.58
C PRO A 115 1.24 -8.96 22.79
N VAL A 116 1.03 -10.21 22.38
CA VAL A 116 -0.14 -10.64 21.58
C VAL A 116 -1.40 -10.68 22.46
N VAL A 117 -1.89 -9.51 22.88
CA VAL A 117 -3.07 -9.35 23.74
C VAL A 117 -4.31 -9.03 22.91
N LEU A 118 -4.14 -8.38 21.75
CA LEU A 118 -5.20 -8.04 20.80
C LEU A 118 -5.07 -8.92 19.56
N GLY A 119 -6.20 -9.20 18.89
CA GLY A 119 -6.20 -9.95 17.64
C GLY A 119 -5.28 -9.31 16.59
N CYS A 120 -4.69 -10.14 15.73
CA CYS A 120 -3.73 -9.70 14.69
C CYS A 120 -4.28 -8.59 13.78
N ALA A 121 -5.61 -8.48 13.63
CA ALA A 121 -6.30 -7.48 12.82
C ALA A 121 -6.25 -6.05 13.42
N ASP A 122 -6.27 -5.91 14.74
CA ASP A 122 -6.49 -4.61 15.41
C ASP A 122 -5.18 -3.92 15.83
N GLN A 123 -4.05 -4.59 15.66
CA GLN A 123 -2.76 -4.08 16.09
C GLN A 123 -2.13 -3.19 15.00
N PRO A 124 -1.66 -1.97 15.34
CA PRO A 124 -0.92 -1.15 14.41
C PRO A 124 0.44 -1.81 14.14
N CYS A 125 0.76 -2.04 12.87
CA CYS A 125 2.05 -2.56 12.44
C CYS A 125 2.46 -1.89 11.12
N VAL A 126 3.77 -1.76 10.90
CA VAL A 126 4.30 -1.35 9.60
C VAL A 126 3.98 -2.45 8.59
N ARG A 127 3.25 -2.09 7.54
CA ARG A 127 2.84 -3.03 6.49
C ARG A 127 4.07 -3.53 5.74
N SER A 128 4.14 -4.84 5.54
CA SER A 128 5.19 -5.44 4.71
C SER A 128 4.83 -5.42 3.23
N PHE A 129 5.83 -5.51 2.36
CA PHE A 129 5.64 -5.61 0.92
C PHE A 129 4.77 -6.82 0.54
N VAL A 130 5.00 -7.96 1.19
CA VAL A 130 4.21 -9.18 0.95
C VAL A 130 2.77 -9.00 1.42
N GLU A 131 2.56 -8.40 2.60
CA GLU A 131 1.22 -8.08 3.09
C GLU A 131 0.49 -7.16 2.11
N ALA A 132 1.13 -6.11 1.61
CA ALA A 132 0.54 -5.19 0.63
C ALA A 132 0.07 -5.93 -0.63
N VAL A 133 0.91 -6.81 -1.20
CA VAL A 133 0.56 -7.61 -2.37
C VAL A 133 -0.64 -8.53 -2.08
N VAL A 134 -0.61 -9.26 -0.97
CA VAL A 134 -1.64 -10.25 -0.63
C VAL A 134 -2.97 -9.57 -0.32
N VAL A 135 -2.94 -8.49 0.47
CA VAL A 135 -4.12 -7.68 0.78
C VAL A 135 -4.73 -7.15 -0.52
N SER A 136 -3.93 -6.54 -1.40
CA SER A 136 -4.41 -5.97 -2.66
C SER A 136 -5.06 -7.03 -3.57
N ALA A 137 -4.50 -8.24 -3.65
CA ALA A 137 -5.08 -9.34 -4.42
C ALA A 137 -6.38 -9.85 -3.78
N VAL A 138 -6.44 -9.97 -2.45
CA VAL A 138 -7.62 -10.46 -1.72
C VAL A 138 -8.81 -9.53 -1.88
N ILE A 139 -8.60 -8.21 -1.80
CA ILE A 139 -9.66 -7.20 -1.88
C ILE A 139 -10.02 -6.78 -3.32
N SER A 140 -9.29 -7.28 -4.32
CA SER A 140 -9.56 -7.03 -5.73
C SER A 140 -11.00 -7.38 -6.12
N VAL A 141 -11.56 -6.67 -7.10
CA VAL A 141 -12.94 -6.88 -7.57
C VAL A 141 -13.09 -8.35 -8.02
N GLU A 142 -12.13 -8.85 -8.78
CA GLU A 142 -12.13 -10.21 -9.32
C GLU A 142 -12.13 -11.27 -8.21
N SER A 143 -11.39 -11.04 -7.12
CA SER A 143 -11.44 -11.91 -5.94
C SER A 143 -12.81 -11.85 -5.25
N ARG A 144 -13.38 -10.65 -5.10
CA ARG A 144 -14.67 -10.42 -4.43
C ARG A 144 -15.85 -11.00 -5.20
N MET A 145 -15.77 -11.10 -6.53
CA MET A 145 -16.78 -11.78 -7.37
C MET A 145 -17.03 -13.24 -6.95
N HIS A 146 -16.07 -13.88 -6.27
CA HIS A 146 -16.23 -15.22 -5.74
C HIS A 146 -16.79 -15.24 -4.30
N HIS A 147 -17.86 -14.46 -4.06
CA HIS A 147 -18.46 -14.25 -2.75
C HIS A 147 -18.76 -15.55 -1.97
N ARG A 148 -19.31 -16.59 -2.64
CA ARG A 148 -19.60 -17.88 -2.01
C ARG A 148 -18.36 -18.57 -1.42
N ALA A 149 -17.19 -18.42 -2.06
CA ALA A 149 -15.95 -18.98 -1.53
C ALA A 149 -15.51 -18.22 -0.27
N TRP A 150 -15.61 -16.89 -0.28
CA TRP A 150 -15.32 -16.04 0.87
C TRP A 150 -16.27 -16.28 2.05
N GLN A 151 -17.58 -16.42 1.80
CA GLN A 151 -18.55 -16.81 2.82
C GLN A 151 -18.17 -18.14 3.49
N ASN A 152 -17.78 -19.15 2.70
CA ASN A 152 -17.34 -20.42 3.27
C ASN A 152 -16.05 -20.28 4.11
N VAL A 153 -15.11 -19.41 3.71
CA VAL A 153 -13.93 -19.10 4.53
C VAL A 153 -14.36 -18.45 5.86
N ALA A 154 -15.26 -17.47 5.81
CA ALA A 154 -15.78 -16.78 6.98
C ALA A 154 -16.46 -17.76 7.95
N VAL A 155 -17.33 -18.64 7.45
CA VAL A 155 -17.99 -19.70 8.24
C VAL A 155 -16.98 -20.63 8.90
N VAL A 156 -15.97 -21.11 8.16
CA VAL A 156 -14.92 -21.99 8.72
C VAL A 156 -14.10 -21.28 9.79
N ARG A 157 -13.88 -19.97 9.66
CA ARG A 157 -13.17 -19.15 10.65
C ARG A 157 -14.06 -18.69 11.81
N GLY A 158 -15.38 -18.83 11.70
CA GLY A 158 -16.35 -18.26 12.65
C GLY A 158 -16.34 -16.72 12.64
N ALA A 159 -16.12 -16.12 11.48
CA ALA A 159 -16.06 -14.67 11.25
C ALA A 159 -17.19 -14.20 10.32
N GLN A 160 -17.38 -12.88 10.19
CA GLN A 160 -18.27 -12.31 9.18
C GLN A 160 -17.50 -12.07 7.87
N CYS A 161 -18.22 -12.05 6.75
CA CYS A 161 -17.67 -11.86 5.41
C CYS A 161 -17.92 -10.44 4.86
N ASP A 162 -17.88 -9.45 5.76
CA ASP A 162 -18.16 -8.04 5.50
C ASP A 162 -16.90 -7.23 5.25
N SER A 163 -15.82 -7.54 5.97
CA SER A 163 -14.53 -6.85 5.84
C SER A 163 -13.34 -7.80 5.98
N LEU A 164 -12.19 -7.38 5.44
CA LEU A 164 -10.93 -8.12 5.64
C LEU A 164 -10.55 -8.19 7.13
N THR A 165 -10.78 -7.11 7.87
CA THR A 165 -10.55 -7.05 9.32
C THR A 165 -11.37 -8.12 10.04
N SER A 166 -12.65 -8.28 9.70
CA SER A 166 -13.53 -9.31 10.26
C SER A 166 -13.00 -10.72 9.98
N LEU A 167 -12.57 -11.01 8.75
CA LEU A 167 -11.96 -12.30 8.37
C LEU A 167 -10.64 -12.61 9.11
N LEU A 168 -9.95 -11.57 9.59
CA LEU A 168 -8.69 -11.64 10.36
C LEU A 168 -8.89 -11.54 11.88
N SER A 169 -10.11 -11.28 12.35
CA SER A 169 -10.43 -11.12 13.78
C SER A 169 -10.11 -12.37 14.61
N ARG A 170 -10.13 -13.54 13.97
CA ARG A 170 -9.80 -14.84 14.58
C ARG A 170 -8.53 -15.40 13.91
N PRO A 171 -7.33 -14.98 14.37
CA PRO A 171 -6.09 -15.42 13.76
C PRO A 171 -5.93 -16.93 13.91
N THR A 172 -5.58 -17.58 12.81
CA THR A 172 -5.33 -19.03 12.76
C THR A 172 -3.84 -19.38 12.82
N SER A 173 -2.99 -18.38 12.60
CA SER A 173 -1.53 -18.50 12.58
C SER A 173 -0.92 -18.11 13.92
N GLN A 174 0.09 -18.85 14.35
CA GLN A 174 0.86 -18.55 15.56
C GLN A 174 2.21 -17.91 15.21
N ARG A 175 2.65 -16.96 16.05
CA ARG A 175 3.99 -16.36 15.94
C ARG A 175 5.03 -17.45 16.20
N ARG A 176 5.98 -17.61 15.27
CA ARG A 176 7.14 -18.47 15.49
C ARG A 176 8.28 -17.65 16.10
N PRO A 177 8.93 -18.12 17.17
CA PRO A 177 10.09 -17.45 17.74
C PRO A 177 11.23 -17.41 16.72
N GLY A 178 11.99 -16.31 16.72
CA GLY A 178 13.14 -16.13 15.81
C GLY A 178 12.79 -15.79 14.36
N SER A 179 11.54 -15.43 14.06
CA SER A 179 11.18 -15.00 12.71
C SER A 179 11.66 -13.57 12.45
N GLU A 180 12.48 -13.40 11.41
CA GLU A 180 12.93 -12.09 10.93
C GLU A 180 11.77 -11.24 10.39
N ALA A 181 11.92 -9.92 10.51
CA ALA A 181 11.02 -8.94 9.91
C ALA A 181 11.04 -9.08 8.37
N LEU A 182 9.91 -8.80 7.72
CA LEU A 182 9.88 -8.81 6.25
C LEU A 182 10.25 -7.42 5.73
N VAL A 183 10.47 -7.35 4.42
CA VAL A 183 10.72 -6.07 3.74
C VAL A 183 9.49 -5.16 3.88
N VAL A 184 9.73 -3.92 4.29
CA VAL A 184 8.70 -2.88 4.41
C VAL A 184 8.06 -2.59 3.06
N ASP A 185 6.76 -2.31 3.06
CA ASP A 185 6.05 -1.91 1.86
C ASP A 185 6.54 -0.55 1.32
N MET A 186 6.93 -0.51 0.04
CA MET A 186 7.38 0.72 -0.61
C MET A 186 6.27 1.76 -0.72
N SER A 187 5.00 1.36 -0.92
CA SER A 187 3.87 2.30 -0.93
C SER A 187 3.76 3.03 0.41
N TRP A 188 3.84 2.28 1.52
CA TRP A 188 3.83 2.86 2.85
C TRP A 188 5.01 3.83 3.06
N LEU A 189 6.21 3.47 2.61
CA LEU A 189 7.38 4.34 2.72
C LEU A 189 7.22 5.64 1.94
N LEU A 190 6.70 5.56 0.71
CA LEU A 190 6.44 6.73 -0.13
C LEU A 190 5.35 7.63 0.47
N GLU A 191 4.30 7.05 1.05
CA GLU A 191 3.27 7.80 1.79
C GLU A 191 3.88 8.55 2.99
N ARG A 192 4.77 7.90 3.77
CA ARG A 192 5.47 8.56 4.89
C ARG A 192 6.41 9.66 4.41
N MET A 193 7.10 9.47 3.29
CA MET A 193 7.91 10.52 2.67
C MET A 193 7.05 11.72 2.28
N LEU A 194 5.90 11.50 1.64
CA LEU A 194 4.98 12.57 1.26
C LEU A 194 4.42 13.31 2.46
N GLU A 195 4.11 12.59 3.53
CA GLU A 195 3.67 13.19 4.79
C GLU A 195 4.73 14.15 5.33
N ILE A 196 6.01 13.76 5.36
CA ILE A 196 7.12 14.61 5.79
C ILE A 196 7.34 15.78 4.81
N VAL A 197 7.31 15.52 3.50
CA VAL A 197 7.47 16.52 2.45
C VAL A 197 6.42 17.62 2.53
N SER A 198 5.19 17.27 2.93
CA SER A 198 4.08 18.22 3.07
C SER A 198 4.28 19.23 4.22
N ILE A 199 5.20 18.96 5.14
CA ILE A 199 5.55 19.87 6.24
C ILE A 199 6.33 21.07 5.65
N PRO A 200 6.01 22.31 6.05
CA PRO A 200 6.70 23.50 5.56
C PRO A 200 8.18 23.53 5.96
N ASN A 201 9.02 23.92 5.00
CA ASN A 201 10.49 24.04 5.17
C ASN A 201 10.92 25.18 6.10
N ALA A 202 10.06 26.17 6.30
CA ALA A 202 10.29 27.29 7.19
C ALA A 202 9.03 27.59 8.01
N VAL A 203 9.23 28.01 9.25
CA VAL A 203 8.18 28.46 10.16
C VAL A 203 8.40 29.95 10.40
N THR A 204 7.32 30.72 10.35
CA THR A 204 7.35 32.15 10.67
C THR A 204 7.40 32.30 12.19
N SER A 205 8.48 32.89 12.70
CA SER A 205 8.78 32.97 14.14
C SER A 205 7.91 33.96 14.91
N SER A 206 7.49 35.05 14.26
CA SER A 206 6.47 35.98 14.75
C SER A 206 5.73 36.61 13.56
N PRO A 207 4.42 36.90 13.68
CA PRO A 207 3.67 37.57 12.61
C PRO A 207 4.13 39.02 12.39
N GLU A 208 4.90 39.60 13.31
CA GLU A 208 5.36 40.98 13.27
C GLU A 208 6.76 41.14 12.62
N ASP A 209 7.65 40.15 12.73
CA ASP A 209 9.03 40.29 12.22
C ASP A 209 9.29 39.66 10.85
N ASN A 210 8.32 38.95 10.26
CA ASN A 210 8.45 38.29 8.96
C ASN A 210 9.72 37.41 8.81
N GLN A 211 10.33 37.01 9.93
CA GLN A 211 11.54 36.20 9.98
C GLN A 211 11.16 34.72 9.84
N ASN A 212 11.50 34.17 8.68
CA ASN A 212 11.34 32.75 8.37
C ASN A 212 12.54 31.96 8.93
N ILE A 213 12.26 31.04 9.85
CA ILE A 213 13.27 30.15 10.44
C ILE A 213 13.14 28.78 9.78
N ILE A 214 14.28 28.16 9.47
CA ILE A 214 14.32 26.80 8.89
C ILE A 214 13.72 25.79 9.87
N ASN A 215 12.80 24.97 9.38
CA ASN A 215 12.22 23.87 10.13
C ASN A 215 13.21 22.69 10.18
N LEU A 216 14.02 22.64 11.23
CA LEU A 216 14.97 21.54 11.45
C LEU A 216 14.27 20.23 11.85
N ASP A 217 13.06 20.29 12.40
CA ASP A 217 12.30 19.10 12.79
C ASP A 217 11.82 18.32 11.56
N LYS A 218 11.53 18.99 10.44
CA LYS A 218 11.27 18.32 9.16
C LYS A 218 12.48 17.52 8.66
N ARG A 219 13.70 17.98 8.98
CA ARG A 219 14.95 17.39 8.47
C ARG A 219 15.49 16.26 9.36
N ARG A 220 14.86 16.00 10.51
CA ARG A 220 15.25 14.98 11.49
C ARG A 220 14.34 13.76 11.40
#